data_AF-A0A1I4MS16-F1
#
_entry.id   AF-A0A1I4MS16-F1
#
_cell.length_a   1.000
_cell.length_b   1.000
_cell.length_c   1.000
_cell.angle_alpha   90.00
_cell.angle_beta   90.00
_cell.angle_gamma   90.00
#
_symmetry.space_group_name_H-M   'P 1'
#
loop_
_entity.id
_entity.type
_entity.pdbx_description
1 polymer ?
#
loop_
_entity_poly.entity_id
_entity_poly.type
_entity_poly.pdbx_seq_one_letter_code
_entity_poly.pdbx_strand_id
1 'polypeptide(L)'
;MTKQNTAAAQPATDLRQRAARARDAAGRFISRTEPVEPPASRPEPDPVLALIEEHRAAYAEWDRLSDVWNEMLLSDPGYAEAMAASEEPGKREVAAYETLLMARPASLPGAAAWVAYLDEATCRTRIDAEPSDGERVLGTVAAVLKELASEEVPVPHPDAALFALGDQFMAAWAVEEEAPDGAGYWACNRLAQQIVQTPAVTAAGYGIKALLLARLDEDYSSPRKPAKAQGPLASHWNVLRQVQEGAALLAATPVMGIPISTAARPETGYPVTATPPLGPRLVDMLDLASATMDELRAIQDIAEHVGAAAYAYTWGPRCGTRGGRYGAVEPNDIGKLMHWLGDALTDVETAVDEEVARRAPANHADRETRLSMRAVTIIDDGDPETIRAFALELLDHAAAEFRGA
;
A
#
# COMPACT_ATOMS: atom_id res chain seq x y z
N MET A 1 15.37 89.04 -35.93
CA MET A 1 15.69 87.97 -36.89
C MET A 1 15.82 86.66 -36.14
N THR A 2 14.80 85.83 -36.28
CA THR A 2 14.56 84.55 -35.58
C THR A 2 15.35 83.44 -36.28
N LYS A 3 16.18 82.69 -35.55
CA LYS A 3 16.87 81.49 -36.06
C LYS A 3 15.97 80.27 -35.85
N GLN A 4 15.51 79.66 -36.93
CA GLN A 4 14.85 78.35 -36.94
C GLN A 4 15.90 77.25 -36.70
N ASN A 5 15.75 76.49 -35.61
CA ASN A 5 16.46 75.23 -35.39
C ASN A 5 15.61 74.09 -35.96
N THR A 6 16.09 73.48 -37.04
CA THR A 6 15.57 72.23 -37.61
C THR A 6 16.42 71.08 -37.06
N ALA A 7 15.98 70.47 -35.96
CA ALA A 7 16.51 69.19 -35.51
C ALA A 7 15.65 68.07 -36.12
N ALA A 8 16.22 67.35 -37.09
CA ALA A 8 15.58 66.18 -37.69
C ALA A 8 15.52 65.04 -36.65
N ALA A 9 14.31 64.57 -36.36
CA ALA A 9 14.09 63.41 -35.52
C ALA A 9 14.64 62.15 -36.20
N GLN A 10 15.57 61.45 -35.55
CA GLN A 10 15.99 60.12 -35.97
C GLN A 10 14.85 59.11 -35.75
N PRO A 11 14.65 58.16 -36.68
CA PRO A 11 13.54 57.22 -36.62
C PRO A 11 13.68 56.21 -35.47
N ALA A 12 12.56 55.96 -34.78
CA ALA A 12 12.40 55.13 -33.58
C ALA A 12 12.63 53.60 -33.77
N THR A 13 13.29 53.19 -34.85
CA THR A 13 13.55 51.78 -35.20
C THR A 13 14.67 51.12 -34.37
N ASP A 14 15.36 51.86 -33.51
CA ASP A 14 16.58 51.39 -32.85
C ASP A 14 16.34 50.66 -31.52
N LEU A 15 15.27 50.98 -30.78
CA LEU A 15 15.09 50.45 -29.42
C LEU A 15 14.70 48.96 -29.38
N ARG A 16 13.86 48.50 -30.30
CA ARG A 16 13.48 47.07 -30.37
C ARG A 16 14.63 46.19 -30.81
N GLN A 17 15.47 46.68 -31.72
CA GLN A 17 16.65 45.95 -32.19
C GLN A 17 17.75 45.89 -31.13
N ARG A 18 17.95 46.96 -30.35
CA ARG A 18 18.83 46.95 -29.18
C ARG A 18 18.32 46.02 -28.07
N ALA A 19 17.02 45.99 -27.81
CA ALA A 19 16.44 45.08 -26.83
C ALA A 19 16.56 43.60 -27.24
N ALA A 20 16.39 43.29 -28.53
CA ALA A 20 16.60 41.94 -29.05
C ALA A 20 18.07 41.49 -28.94
N ARG A 21 19.02 42.37 -29.29
CA ARG A 21 20.46 42.08 -29.15
C ARG A 21 20.90 41.95 -27.68
N ALA A 22 20.30 42.71 -26.77
CA ALA A 22 20.55 42.58 -25.34
C ALA A 22 20.01 41.25 -24.78
N ARG A 23 18.85 40.78 -25.26
CA ARG A 23 18.31 39.46 -24.91
C ARG A 23 19.19 38.31 -25.42
N ASP A 24 19.65 38.38 -26.66
CA ASP A 24 20.56 37.37 -27.22
C ASP A 24 21.92 37.35 -26.52
N ALA A 25 22.43 38.53 -26.12
CA ALA A 25 23.67 38.62 -25.36
C ALA A 25 23.51 38.08 -23.93
N ALA A 26 22.37 38.34 -23.28
CA ALA A 26 22.07 37.80 -21.95
C ALA A 26 21.84 36.28 -21.99
N GLY A 27 21.21 35.75 -23.04
CA GLY A 27 21.00 34.31 -23.23
C GLY A 27 22.29 33.50 -23.35
N ARG A 28 23.36 34.10 -23.91
CA ARG A 28 24.67 33.43 -24.04
C ARG A 28 25.49 33.41 -22.75
N PHE A 29 25.19 34.26 -21.78
CA PHE A 29 25.89 34.29 -20.48
C PHE A 29 25.19 33.47 -19.39
N ILE A 30 23.96 32.97 -19.64
CA ILE A 30 23.20 32.11 -18.72
C ILE A 30 23.29 30.62 -19.14
N SER A 31 24.18 30.27 -20.07
CA SER A 31 24.66 28.90 -20.17
C SER A 31 25.70 28.67 -19.07
N ARG A 32 25.26 28.63 -17.81
CA ARG A 32 26.01 27.90 -16.79
C ARG A 32 26.08 26.49 -17.32
N THR A 33 27.27 26.02 -17.65
CA THR A 33 27.55 24.59 -17.75
C THR A 33 27.06 24.01 -16.43
N GLU A 34 25.90 23.37 -16.44
CA GLU A 34 25.46 22.60 -15.28
C GLU A 34 26.63 21.68 -14.92
N PRO A 35 26.98 21.56 -13.63
CA PRO A 35 27.97 20.59 -13.22
C PRO A 35 27.60 19.28 -13.90
N VAL A 36 28.51 18.72 -14.70
CA VAL A 36 28.29 17.41 -15.31
C VAL A 36 28.06 16.47 -14.14
N GLU A 37 26.80 16.15 -13.88
CA GLU A 37 26.41 15.22 -12.85
C GLU A 37 27.16 13.93 -13.18
N PRO A 38 28.02 13.43 -12.28
CA PRO A 38 28.70 12.17 -12.55
C PRO A 38 27.62 11.16 -12.92
N PRO A 39 27.80 10.39 -14.00
CA PRO A 39 26.77 9.47 -14.47
C PRO A 39 26.34 8.62 -13.29
N ALA A 40 25.05 8.65 -12.97
CA ALA A 40 24.49 7.88 -11.86
C ALA A 40 25.04 6.46 -11.98
N SER A 41 25.80 6.04 -10.97
CA SER A 41 26.34 4.70 -10.91
C SER A 41 25.16 3.76 -11.10
N ARG A 42 25.25 2.86 -12.09
CA ARG A 42 24.21 1.86 -12.30
C ARG A 42 23.93 1.20 -10.96
N PRO A 43 22.66 1.14 -10.52
CA PRO A 43 22.33 0.48 -9.27
C PRO A 43 22.89 -0.94 -9.33
N GLU A 44 23.61 -1.32 -8.27
CA GLU A 44 24.11 -2.67 -8.14
C GLU A 44 22.90 -3.62 -8.09
N PRO A 45 22.89 -4.72 -8.87
CA PRO A 45 21.76 -5.64 -8.86
C PRO A 45 21.55 -6.23 -7.45
N ASP A 46 20.29 -6.46 -7.10
CA ASP A 46 19.93 -6.99 -5.78
C ASP A 46 20.63 -8.35 -5.55
N PRO A 47 21.33 -8.54 -4.42
CA PRO A 47 22.09 -9.77 -4.15
C PRO A 47 21.22 -11.03 -4.19
N VAL A 48 19.90 -10.92 -3.95
CA VAL A 48 18.99 -12.08 -4.01
C VAL A 48 18.91 -12.69 -5.41
N LEU A 49 19.14 -11.90 -6.46
CA LEU A 49 19.12 -12.40 -7.83
C LEU A 49 20.25 -13.39 -8.10
N ALA A 50 21.43 -13.18 -7.50
CA ALA A 50 22.55 -14.11 -7.62
C ALA A 50 22.25 -15.43 -6.89
N LEU A 51 21.59 -15.37 -5.74
CA LEU A 51 21.18 -16.55 -4.96
C LEU A 51 20.11 -17.37 -5.68
N ILE A 52 19.18 -16.72 -6.39
CA ILE A 52 18.20 -17.40 -7.25
C ILE A 52 18.93 -18.22 -8.32
N GLU A 53 19.89 -17.60 -9.03
CA GLU A 53 20.66 -18.29 -10.07
C GLU A 53 21.53 -19.43 -9.51
N GLU A 54 22.11 -19.26 -8.32
CA GLU A 54 22.85 -20.32 -7.64
C GLU A 54 21.95 -21.52 -7.31
N HIS A 55 20.76 -21.28 -6.76
CA HIS A 55 19.78 -22.34 -6.50
C HIS A 55 19.34 -23.02 -7.81
N ARG A 56 19.05 -22.26 -8.87
CA ARG A 56 18.67 -22.82 -10.19
C ARG A 56 19.74 -23.76 -10.73
N ALA A 57 21.01 -23.36 -10.65
CA ALA A 57 22.13 -24.18 -11.11
C ALA A 57 22.29 -25.47 -10.28
N ALA A 58 22.18 -25.36 -8.95
CA ALA A 58 22.26 -26.52 -8.06
C ALA A 58 21.09 -27.50 -8.28
N TYR A 59 19.86 -26.97 -8.39
CA TYR A 59 18.67 -27.74 -8.69
C TYR A 59 18.77 -28.46 -10.03
N ALA A 60 19.15 -27.77 -11.12
CA ALA A 60 19.27 -28.39 -12.44
C ALA A 60 20.30 -29.53 -12.49
N GLU A 61 21.39 -29.43 -11.71
CA GLU A 61 22.36 -30.53 -11.62
C GLU A 61 21.80 -31.73 -10.86
N TRP A 62 21.12 -31.49 -9.74
CA TRP A 62 20.48 -32.53 -8.94
C TRP A 62 19.35 -33.21 -9.71
N ASP A 63 18.44 -32.44 -10.32
CA ASP A 63 17.29 -32.90 -11.10
C ASP A 63 17.71 -33.86 -12.22
N ARG A 64 18.73 -33.48 -13.00
CA ARG A 64 19.30 -34.33 -14.04
C ARG A 64 19.80 -35.69 -13.52
N LEU A 65 20.28 -35.75 -12.28
CA LEU A 65 20.80 -36.97 -11.67
C LEU A 65 19.73 -37.75 -10.91
N SER A 66 18.73 -37.06 -10.35
CA SER A 66 17.61 -37.68 -9.65
C SER A 66 16.65 -38.36 -10.63
N ASP A 67 16.42 -37.77 -11.80
CA ASP A 67 15.68 -38.36 -12.90
C ASP A 67 16.16 -39.77 -13.27
N VAL A 68 17.48 -40.02 -13.17
CA VAL A 68 18.07 -41.32 -13.51
C VAL A 68 17.57 -42.41 -12.57
N TRP A 69 17.51 -42.17 -11.26
CA TRP A 69 17.08 -43.18 -10.30
C TRP A 69 15.57 -43.13 -9.99
N ASN A 70 14.89 -42.00 -10.22
CA ASN A 70 13.43 -41.89 -10.12
C ASN A 70 12.70 -42.88 -11.04
N GLU A 71 13.29 -43.19 -12.20
CA GLU A 71 12.77 -44.16 -13.17
C GLU A 71 13.22 -45.61 -12.91
N MET A 72 14.08 -45.84 -11.92
CA MET A 72 14.62 -47.17 -11.59
C MET A 72 13.82 -47.82 -10.46
N LEU A 73 13.64 -49.13 -10.54
CA LEU A 73 13.18 -49.91 -9.40
C LEU A 73 14.31 -50.06 -8.39
N LEU A 74 13.97 -50.11 -7.10
CA LEU A 74 14.92 -50.40 -6.01
C LEU A 74 15.75 -51.68 -6.24
N SER A 75 15.23 -52.63 -7.02
CA SER A 75 15.90 -53.89 -7.37
C SER A 75 16.83 -53.80 -8.58
N ASP A 76 16.82 -52.69 -9.32
CA ASP A 76 17.56 -52.59 -10.58
C ASP A 76 19.08 -52.49 -10.33
N PRO A 77 19.90 -53.22 -11.10
CA PRO A 77 21.35 -53.04 -11.05
C PRO A 77 21.72 -51.59 -11.38
N GLY A 78 22.44 -50.94 -10.46
CA GLY A 78 22.86 -49.54 -10.60
C GLY A 78 22.01 -48.53 -9.84
N TYR A 79 20.86 -48.90 -9.26
CA TYR A 79 20.02 -47.99 -8.46
C TYR A 79 20.82 -47.31 -7.35
N ALA A 80 21.58 -48.11 -6.58
CA ALA A 80 22.41 -47.59 -5.48
C ALA A 80 23.52 -46.63 -5.95
N GLU A 81 24.10 -46.88 -7.14
CA GLU A 81 25.12 -46.00 -7.72
C GLU A 81 24.52 -44.69 -8.21
N ALA A 82 23.37 -44.74 -8.89
CA ALA A 82 22.65 -43.56 -9.35
C ALA A 82 22.16 -42.68 -8.17
N MET A 83 21.61 -43.31 -7.12
CA MET A 83 21.22 -42.61 -5.90
C MET A 83 22.45 -41.94 -5.23
N ALA A 84 23.56 -42.67 -5.07
CA ALA A 84 24.80 -42.12 -4.51
C ALA A 84 25.37 -40.96 -5.36
N ALA A 85 25.25 -41.03 -6.69
CA ALA A 85 25.69 -39.97 -7.59
C ALA A 85 24.86 -38.67 -7.43
N SER A 86 23.59 -38.77 -7.05
CA SER A 86 22.73 -37.61 -6.80
C SER A 86 22.87 -37.00 -5.39
N GLU A 87 23.49 -37.71 -4.45
CA GLU A 87 23.49 -37.33 -3.03
C GLU A 87 24.18 -35.98 -2.78
N GLU A 88 25.41 -35.81 -3.31
CA GLU A 88 26.16 -34.56 -3.14
C GLU A 88 25.52 -33.37 -3.88
N PRO A 89 25.07 -33.49 -5.14
CA PRO A 89 24.24 -32.47 -5.79
C PRO A 89 22.99 -32.09 -5.00
N GLY A 90 22.28 -33.08 -4.43
CA GLY A 90 21.10 -32.83 -3.59
C GLY A 90 21.43 -32.04 -2.34
N LYS A 91 22.55 -32.34 -1.66
CA LYS A 91 23.02 -31.52 -0.52
C LYS A 91 23.35 -30.08 -0.93
N ARG A 92 23.90 -29.86 -2.13
CA ARG A 92 24.19 -28.51 -2.64
C ARG A 92 22.92 -27.75 -2.96
N GLU A 93 21.93 -28.39 -3.57
CA GLU A 93 20.61 -27.82 -3.83
C GLU A 93 19.96 -27.38 -2.51
N VAL A 94 19.89 -28.26 -1.51
CA VAL A 94 19.32 -27.96 -0.19
C VAL A 94 20.06 -26.79 0.48
N ALA A 95 21.39 -26.76 0.42
CA ALA A 95 22.18 -25.68 1.00
C ALA A 95 21.94 -24.33 0.29
N ALA A 96 21.81 -24.33 -1.04
CA ALA A 96 21.50 -23.14 -1.82
C ALA A 96 20.08 -22.65 -1.52
N TYR A 97 19.11 -23.57 -1.41
CA TYR A 97 17.74 -23.25 -1.05
C TYR A 97 17.63 -22.62 0.34
N GLU A 98 18.29 -23.21 1.34
CA GLU A 98 18.34 -22.66 2.70
C GLU A 98 19.01 -21.28 2.76
N THR A 99 20.06 -21.08 1.97
CA THR A 99 20.70 -19.76 1.85
C THR A 99 19.73 -18.73 1.24
N LEU A 100 18.97 -19.13 0.23
CA LEU A 100 17.98 -18.29 -0.42
C LEU A 100 16.79 -17.97 0.51
N LEU A 101 16.33 -18.93 1.32
CA LEU A 101 15.28 -18.72 2.32
C LEU A 101 15.69 -17.75 3.42
N MET A 102 16.99 -17.60 3.69
CA MET A 102 17.52 -16.67 4.69
C MET A 102 17.98 -15.33 4.08
N ALA A 103 17.85 -15.18 2.75
CA ALA A 103 18.26 -13.97 2.05
C ALA A 103 17.39 -12.77 2.44
N ARG A 104 17.99 -11.58 2.37
CA ARG A 104 17.29 -10.31 2.56
C ARG A 104 17.41 -9.50 1.26
N PRO A 105 16.33 -9.43 0.45
CA PRO A 105 16.28 -8.53 -0.67
C PRO A 105 16.60 -7.09 -0.22
N ALA A 106 17.43 -6.39 -0.99
CA ALA A 106 17.81 -5.01 -0.72
C ALA A 106 16.87 -3.98 -1.38
N SER A 107 15.89 -4.47 -2.15
CA SER A 107 14.99 -3.65 -2.96
C SER A 107 13.64 -4.34 -3.15
N LEU A 108 12.60 -3.56 -3.45
CA LEU A 108 11.27 -4.09 -3.80
C LEU A 108 11.30 -4.98 -5.06
N PRO A 109 11.97 -4.62 -6.16
CA PRO A 109 12.11 -5.52 -7.31
C PRO A 109 12.81 -6.83 -6.96
N GLY A 110 13.84 -6.80 -6.10
CA GLY A 110 14.50 -8.00 -5.59
C GLY A 110 13.56 -8.86 -4.76
N ALA A 111 12.76 -8.26 -3.88
CA ALA A 111 11.77 -8.97 -3.07
C ALA A 111 10.70 -9.64 -3.92
N ALA A 112 10.18 -8.96 -4.93
CA ALA A 112 9.22 -9.52 -5.87
C ALA A 112 9.79 -10.71 -6.64
N ALA A 113 11.01 -10.59 -7.19
CA ALA A 113 11.69 -11.68 -7.89
C ALA A 113 11.94 -12.89 -6.98
N TRP A 114 12.30 -12.64 -5.73
CA TRP A 114 12.54 -13.66 -4.72
C TRP A 114 11.26 -14.41 -4.33
N VAL A 115 10.16 -13.70 -4.06
CA VAL A 115 8.85 -14.30 -3.75
C VAL A 115 8.36 -15.18 -4.90
N ALA A 116 8.39 -14.65 -6.13
CA ALA A 116 7.96 -15.39 -7.32
C ALA A 116 8.77 -16.69 -7.50
N TYR A 117 10.08 -16.64 -7.22
CA TYR A 117 10.93 -17.82 -7.31
C TYR A 117 10.73 -18.83 -6.17
N LEU A 118 10.52 -18.36 -4.94
CA LEU A 118 10.26 -19.25 -3.81
C LEU A 118 8.98 -20.06 -3.99
N ASP A 119 7.96 -19.49 -4.62
CA ASP A 119 6.77 -20.25 -5.01
C ASP A 119 7.11 -21.40 -5.97
N GLU A 120 7.78 -21.07 -7.08
CA GLU A 120 8.23 -22.04 -8.08
C GLU A 120 9.08 -23.17 -7.44
N ALA A 121 10.04 -22.80 -6.58
CA ALA A 121 10.93 -23.73 -5.91
C ALA A 121 10.19 -24.63 -4.90
N THR A 122 9.29 -24.06 -4.09
CA THR A 122 8.50 -24.82 -3.10
C THR A 122 7.60 -25.86 -3.76
N CYS A 123 7.06 -25.57 -4.93
CA CYS A 123 6.28 -26.54 -5.71
C CYS A 123 7.12 -27.74 -6.18
N ARG A 124 8.42 -27.54 -6.43
CA ARG A 124 9.34 -28.56 -6.97
C ARG A 124 9.95 -29.47 -5.90
N THR A 125 10.20 -28.96 -4.69
CA THR A 125 10.91 -29.70 -3.62
C THR A 125 9.99 -30.54 -2.73
N ARG A 126 8.69 -30.58 -3.02
CA ARG A 126 7.59 -31.06 -2.14
C ARG A 126 7.55 -32.58 -1.86
N ILE A 127 8.61 -33.34 -2.09
CA ILE A 127 8.56 -34.81 -2.05
C ILE A 127 8.47 -35.35 -0.60
N ASP A 128 8.99 -34.65 0.44
CA ASP A 128 9.10 -35.22 1.81
C ASP A 128 8.80 -34.27 3.02
N ALA A 129 7.86 -33.32 2.91
CA ALA A 129 7.75 -32.24 3.93
C ALA A 129 7.05 -32.60 5.26
N GLU A 130 7.84 -32.78 6.33
CA GLU A 130 7.53 -32.23 7.67
C GLU A 130 7.71 -30.67 7.66
N PRO A 131 7.22 -29.89 8.66
CA PRO A 131 6.53 -28.59 8.45
C PRO A 131 6.79 -27.89 7.12
N SER A 132 5.75 -27.90 6.28
CA SER A 132 5.78 -27.54 4.86
C SER A 132 6.53 -26.24 4.63
N ASP A 133 7.56 -26.30 3.79
CA ASP A 133 8.42 -25.17 3.45
C ASP A 133 7.66 -23.89 3.10
N GLY A 134 6.42 -23.96 2.62
CA GLY A 134 5.59 -22.76 2.43
C GLY A 134 5.27 -21.97 3.71
N GLU A 135 5.14 -22.60 4.89
CA GLU A 135 5.02 -21.85 6.16
C GLU A 135 6.31 -21.05 6.46
N ARG A 136 7.47 -21.66 6.16
CA ARG A 136 8.77 -21.00 6.32
C ARG A 136 8.94 -19.86 5.33
N VAL A 137 8.62 -20.10 4.05
CA VAL A 137 8.60 -19.10 2.98
C VAL A 137 7.71 -17.93 3.35
N LEU A 138 6.44 -18.18 3.72
CA LEU A 138 5.50 -17.13 4.14
C LEU A 138 6.04 -16.33 5.32
N GLY A 139 6.61 -17.00 6.33
CA GLY A 139 7.24 -16.34 7.47
C GLY A 139 8.39 -15.42 7.08
N THR A 140 9.29 -15.87 6.19
CA THR A 140 10.41 -15.05 5.73
C THR A 140 9.92 -13.89 4.85
N VAL A 141 8.98 -14.12 3.95
CA VAL A 141 8.41 -13.07 3.08
C VAL A 141 7.77 -11.97 3.91
N ALA A 142 6.95 -12.33 4.90
CA ALA A 142 6.33 -11.36 5.80
C ALA A 142 7.37 -10.54 6.59
N ALA A 143 8.46 -11.18 7.05
CA ALA A 143 9.54 -10.48 7.76
C ALA A 143 10.27 -9.47 6.86
N VAL A 144 10.59 -9.85 5.62
CA VAL A 144 11.25 -8.97 4.64
C VAL A 144 10.36 -7.77 4.27
N LEU A 145 9.08 -8.01 3.97
CA LEU A 145 8.15 -6.92 3.64
C LEU A 145 8.02 -5.92 4.79
N LYS A 146 8.02 -6.40 6.05
CA LYS A 146 8.01 -5.54 7.22
C LYS A 146 9.28 -4.70 7.35
N GLU A 147 10.45 -5.28 7.07
CA GLU A 147 11.72 -4.55 7.10
C GLU A 147 11.77 -3.47 6.00
N LEU A 148 11.39 -3.82 4.76
CA LEU A 148 11.34 -2.88 3.64
C LEU A 148 10.35 -1.75 3.88
N ALA A 149 9.19 -2.04 4.47
CA ALA A 149 8.21 -1.02 4.86
C ALA A 149 8.70 -0.10 6.00
N SER A 150 9.71 -0.53 6.77
CA SER A 150 10.27 0.24 7.89
C SER A 150 11.45 1.14 7.48
N GLU A 151 12.08 0.88 6.32
CA GLU A 151 13.22 1.66 5.81
C GLU A 151 12.82 2.94 5.07
N GLU A 152 11.54 3.08 4.68
CA GLU A 152 11.03 4.39 4.32
C GLU A 152 11.11 5.28 5.54
N VAL A 153 12.06 6.22 5.53
CA VAL A 153 12.11 7.34 6.48
C VAL A 153 10.71 7.92 6.48
N PRO A 154 9.92 7.74 7.55
CA PRO A 154 8.52 8.10 7.50
C PRO A 154 8.51 9.58 7.19
N VAL A 155 8.02 9.94 6.00
CA VAL A 155 7.75 11.33 5.70
C VAL A 155 6.82 11.74 6.82
N PRO A 156 7.27 12.64 7.73
CA PRO A 156 6.52 12.89 8.94
C PRO A 156 5.11 13.26 8.51
N HIS A 157 4.13 12.48 8.98
CA HIS A 157 2.74 12.68 8.62
C HIS A 157 2.45 14.18 8.72
N PRO A 158 1.76 14.79 7.75
CA PRO A 158 1.67 16.25 7.73
C PRO A 158 0.95 16.82 8.97
N ASP A 159 0.22 15.98 9.71
CA ASP A 159 -0.35 16.22 11.04
C ASP A 159 0.37 15.51 12.22
N ALA A 160 1.63 15.08 12.07
CA ALA A 160 2.38 14.33 13.11
C ALA A 160 2.44 15.08 14.45
N ALA A 161 2.52 16.42 14.41
CA ALA A 161 2.46 17.25 15.61
C ALA A 161 1.09 17.14 16.33
N LEU A 162 -0.02 17.02 15.59
CA LEU A 162 -1.35 16.83 16.18
C LEU A 162 -1.49 15.44 16.81
N PHE A 163 -0.96 14.40 16.18
CA PHE A 163 -0.95 13.05 16.76
C PHE A 163 -0.16 13.02 18.08
N ALA A 164 1.06 13.57 18.08
CA ALA A 164 1.89 13.62 19.27
C ALA A 164 1.23 14.42 20.42
N LEU A 165 0.51 15.50 20.10
CA LEU A 165 -0.26 16.26 21.08
C LEU A 165 -1.51 15.51 21.56
N GLY A 166 -2.18 14.76 20.69
CA GLY A 166 -3.30 13.88 21.02
C GLY A 166 -2.88 12.80 22.01
N ASP A 167 -1.75 12.13 21.78
CA ASP A 167 -1.21 11.11 22.69
C ASP A 167 -0.86 11.70 24.05
N GLN A 168 -0.21 12.87 24.07
CA GLN A 168 0.10 13.59 25.31
C GLN A 168 -1.18 13.99 26.06
N PHE A 169 -2.22 14.43 25.35
CA PHE A 169 -3.50 14.77 25.94
C PHE A 169 -4.16 13.54 26.58
N MET A 170 -4.23 12.40 25.88
CA MET A 170 -4.79 11.17 26.42
C MET A 170 -4.01 10.66 27.63
N ALA A 171 -2.67 10.75 27.61
CA ALA A 171 -1.82 10.38 28.73
C ALA A 171 -2.00 11.31 29.95
N ALA A 172 -2.05 12.63 29.74
CA ALA A 172 -2.29 13.60 30.80
C ALA A 172 -3.68 13.44 31.42
N TRP A 173 -4.65 13.08 30.58
CA TRP A 173 -6.02 12.91 31.00
C TRP A 173 -6.25 11.61 31.78
N ALA A 174 -5.59 10.51 31.40
CA ALA A 174 -5.67 9.24 32.13
C ALA A 174 -5.26 9.35 33.61
N VAL A 175 -4.49 10.38 33.97
CA VAL A 175 -4.02 10.65 35.34
C VAL A 175 -4.61 11.94 35.93
N GLU A 176 -5.62 12.53 35.28
CA GLU A 176 -6.18 13.84 35.66
C GLU A 176 -6.72 13.85 37.10
N GLU A 177 -7.50 12.83 37.46
CA GLU A 177 -8.15 12.72 38.78
C GLU A 177 -7.16 12.43 39.91
N GLU A 178 -5.98 11.88 39.58
CA GLU A 178 -4.95 11.51 40.57
C GLU A 178 -4.01 12.69 40.89
N ALA A 179 -4.05 13.75 40.09
CA ALA A 179 -3.17 14.89 40.24
C ALA A 179 -3.65 15.86 41.35
N PRO A 180 -2.81 16.19 42.34
CA PRO A 180 -3.19 17.12 43.40
C PRO A 180 -3.45 18.52 42.87
N ASP A 181 -4.32 19.25 43.56
CA ASP A 181 -4.61 20.68 43.34
C ASP A 181 -5.04 21.04 41.91
N GLY A 182 -5.64 20.09 41.18
CA GLY A 182 -6.11 20.30 39.80
C GLY A 182 -4.98 20.42 38.77
N ALA A 183 -3.77 19.98 39.09
CA ALA A 183 -2.64 20.04 38.16
C ALA A 183 -2.89 19.25 36.86
N GLY A 184 -3.60 18.12 36.94
CA GLY A 184 -4.00 17.31 35.79
C GLY A 184 -4.92 18.06 34.84
N TYR A 185 -5.94 18.74 35.38
CA TYR A 185 -6.86 19.58 34.62
C TYR A 185 -6.13 20.69 33.84
N TRP A 186 -5.20 21.39 34.50
CA TRP A 186 -4.42 22.44 33.84
C TRP A 186 -3.46 21.92 32.77
N ALA A 187 -2.94 20.70 32.92
CA ALA A 187 -2.12 20.04 31.90
C ALA A 187 -2.96 19.69 30.66
N CYS A 188 -4.13 19.08 30.87
CA CYS A 188 -5.08 18.74 29.79
C CYS A 188 -5.55 19.99 29.05
N ASN A 189 -5.91 21.06 29.76
CA ASN A 189 -6.36 22.32 29.15
C ASN A 189 -5.25 22.99 28.31
N ARG A 190 -3.99 22.93 28.76
CA ARG A 190 -2.85 23.43 27.99
C ARG A 190 -2.63 22.65 26.69
N LEU A 191 -2.68 21.32 26.77
CA LEU A 191 -2.54 20.45 25.59
C LEU A 191 -3.71 20.64 24.62
N ALA A 192 -4.94 20.79 25.13
CA ALA A 192 -6.12 21.12 24.35
C ALA A 192 -5.93 22.43 23.54
N GLN A 193 -5.42 23.48 24.17
CA GLN A 193 -5.12 24.74 23.49
C GLN A 193 -4.07 24.56 22.39
N GLN A 194 -3.03 23.78 22.64
CA GLN A 194 -1.99 23.48 21.65
C GLN A 194 -2.55 22.70 20.45
N ILE A 195 -3.41 21.70 20.69
CA ILE A 195 -4.09 20.94 19.62
C ILE A 195 -4.95 21.86 18.77
N VAL A 196 -5.74 22.75 19.38
CA VAL A 196 -6.59 23.70 18.64
C VAL A 196 -5.77 24.63 17.75
N GLN A 197 -4.64 25.14 18.27
CA GLN A 197 -3.75 26.06 17.56
C GLN A 197 -2.90 25.40 16.47
N THR A 198 -2.62 24.12 16.58
CA THR A 198 -1.81 23.38 15.58
C THR A 198 -2.63 23.16 14.31
N PRO A 199 -2.17 23.57 13.12
CA PRO A 199 -2.91 23.35 11.86
C PRO A 199 -3.19 21.86 11.63
N ALA A 200 -4.39 21.55 11.13
CA ALA A 200 -4.72 20.22 10.61
C ALA A 200 -4.80 20.33 9.08
N VAL A 201 -4.17 19.41 8.36
CA VAL A 201 -4.20 19.36 6.90
C VAL A 201 -4.77 18.05 6.34
N THR A 202 -5.01 17.06 7.19
CA THR A 202 -5.68 15.80 6.83
C THR A 202 -6.98 15.62 7.62
N ALA A 203 -7.85 14.73 7.12
CA ALA A 203 -9.06 14.33 7.83
C ALA A 203 -8.77 13.76 9.23
N ALA A 204 -7.66 13.03 9.40
CA ALA A 204 -7.26 12.49 10.70
C ALA A 204 -6.91 13.59 11.71
N GLY A 205 -6.16 14.63 11.29
CA GLY A 205 -5.88 15.80 12.12
C GLY A 205 -7.15 16.55 12.55
N TYR A 206 -8.15 16.65 11.65
CA TYR A 206 -9.47 17.19 12.01
C TYR A 206 -10.24 16.28 12.98
N GLY A 207 -10.10 14.95 12.85
CA GLY A 207 -10.67 13.97 13.78
C GLY A 207 -10.18 14.16 15.21
N ILE A 208 -8.88 14.37 15.41
CA ILE A 208 -8.28 14.64 16.74
C ILE A 208 -8.88 15.90 17.36
N LYS A 209 -9.03 16.97 16.56
CA LYS A 209 -9.66 18.22 17.02
C LYS A 209 -11.13 18.03 17.38
N ALA A 210 -11.87 17.25 16.59
CA ALA A 210 -13.27 16.95 16.86
C ALA A 210 -13.46 16.14 18.15
N LEU A 211 -12.61 15.13 18.38
CA LEU A 211 -12.63 14.32 19.60
C LEU A 211 -12.34 15.17 20.84
N LEU A 212 -11.34 16.06 20.76
CA LEU A 212 -11.03 17.01 21.84
C LEU A 212 -12.23 17.90 22.17
N LEU A 213 -12.92 18.43 21.15
CA LEU A 213 -14.08 19.30 21.33
C LEU A 213 -15.29 18.54 21.92
N ALA A 214 -15.55 17.33 21.44
CA ALA A 214 -16.61 16.48 21.98
C ALA A 214 -16.36 16.17 23.46
N ARG A 215 -15.09 16.00 23.86
CA ARG A 215 -14.76 15.67 25.23
C ARG A 215 -14.84 16.86 26.19
N LEU A 216 -14.41 18.05 25.75
CA LEU A 216 -14.59 19.29 26.52
C LEU A 216 -16.09 19.65 26.72
N ASP A 217 -16.99 19.12 25.90
CA ASP A 217 -18.44 19.31 26.04
C ASP A 217 -19.05 18.40 27.13
N GLU A 218 -18.48 17.22 27.37
CA GLU A 218 -19.03 16.23 28.31
C GLU A 218 -19.00 16.72 29.78
N ASP A 219 -17.99 17.51 30.15
CA ASP A 219 -17.88 18.10 31.50
C ASP A 219 -18.85 19.27 31.75
N TYR A 220 -19.39 19.87 30.68
CA TYR A 220 -20.37 20.97 30.78
C TYR A 220 -21.82 20.52 30.50
N SER A 221 -22.05 19.27 30.12
CA SER A 221 -23.35 18.76 29.64
C SER A 221 -24.01 17.75 30.57
N SER A 222 -23.94 17.96 31.89
CA SER A 222 -25.09 17.58 32.72
C SER A 222 -26.35 18.29 32.19
N PRO A 223 -27.50 17.61 31.99
CA PRO A 223 -28.65 18.17 31.30
C PRO A 223 -29.36 19.20 32.18
N ARG A 224 -28.85 20.42 32.22
CA ARG A 224 -29.64 21.61 32.52
C ARG A 224 -29.91 22.30 31.19
N LYS A 225 -31.12 22.06 30.67
CA LYS A 225 -31.74 22.92 29.66
C LYS A 225 -31.43 24.39 29.99
N PRO A 226 -30.91 25.21 29.06
CA PRO A 226 -30.69 26.61 29.35
C PRO A 226 -32.05 27.29 29.57
N ALA A 227 -32.27 27.75 30.79
CA ALA A 227 -33.36 28.67 31.12
C ALA A 227 -33.01 30.05 30.54
N LYS A 228 -33.29 30.22 29.24
CA LYS A 228 -33.18 31.46 28.44
C LYS A 228 -31.76 32.05 28.31
N ALA A 229 -31.41 32.37 27.07
CA ALA A 229 -30.13 32.98 26.71
C ALA A 229 -29.90 34.31 27.44
N GLN A 230 -28.85 34.39 28.26
CA GLN A 230 -28.25 35.65 28.68
C GLN A 230 -26.72 35.50 28.81
N GLY A 231 -25.99 36.28 28.03
CA GLY A 231 -24.58 36.59 28.27
C GLY A 231 -23.58 36.17 27.17
N PRO A 232 -22.32 36.60 27.31
CA PRO A 232 -21.20 36.39 26.36
C PRO A 232 -20.82 34.91 26.13
N LEU A 233 -21.54 33.95 26.71
CA LEU A 233 -21.44 32.52 26.42
C LEU A 233 -22.28 32.11 25.19
N ALA A 234 -23.20 32.95 24.73
CA ALA A 234 -23.96 32.71 23.50
C ALA A 234 -23.07 32.73 22.23
N SER A 235 -21.95 33.45 22.25
CA SER A 235 -20.96 33.41 21.16
C SER A 235 -20.19 32.09 21.13
N HIS A 236 -19.91 31.49 22.29
CA HIS A 236 -19.23 30.19 22.38
C HIS A 236 -20.09 29.04 21.86
N TRP A 237 -21.41 29.07 22.15
CA TRP A 237 -22.37 28.12 21.57
C TRP A 237 -22.53 28.26 20.05
N ASN A 238 -22.46 29.48 19.51
CA ASN A 238 -22.48 29.68 18.06
C ASN A 238 -21.20 29.21 17.37
N VAL A 239 -20.04 29.36 18.01
CA VAL A 239 -18.77 28.81 17.51
C VAL A 239 -18.80 27.28 17.52
N LEU A 240 -19.32 26.67 18.59
CA LEU A 240 -19.45 25.21 18.68
C LEU A 240 -20.38 24.65 17.59
N ARG A 241 -21.53 25.31 17.38
CA ARG A 241 -22.46 24.97 16.30
C ARG A 241 -21.82 25.16 14.92
N GLN A 242 -21.07 26.23 14.69
CA GLN A 242 -20.35 26.45 13.42
C GLN A 242 -19.26 25.42 13.16
N VAL A 243 -18.60 24.91 14.21
CA VAL A 243 -17.58 23.86 14.09
C VAL A 243 -18.22 22.50 13.87
N GLN A 244 -19.34 22.18 14.54
CA GLN A 244 -20.12 20.96 14.28
C GLN A 244 -20.75 20.98 12.88
N GLU A 245 -21.34 22.12 12.48
CA GLU A 245 -21.84 22.33 11.12
C GLU A 245 -20.69 22.28 10.10
N GLY A 246 -19.49 22.78 10.44
CA GLY A 246 -18.29 22.72 9.60
C GLY A 246 -17.69 21.33 9.47
N ALA A 247 -17.68 20.53 10.55
CA ALA A 247 -17.25 19.14 10.55
C ALA A 247 -18.27 18.25 9.83
N ALA A 248 -19.56 18.49 10.03
CA ALA A 248 -20.63 17.84 9.27
C ALA A 248 -20.60 18.25 7.80
N LEU A 249 -20.30 19.53 7.48
CA LEU A 249 -20.08 19.96 6.11
C LEU A 249 -18.82 19.30 5.54
N LEU A 250 -17.71 19.19 6.26
CA LEU A 250 -16.49 18.54 5.75
C LEU A 250 -16.69 17.03 5.56
N ALA A 251 -17.52 16.40 6.38
CA ALA A 251 -17.94 15.01 6.21
C ALA A 251 -18.96 14.81 5.08
N ALA A 252 -19.77 15.83 4.75
CA ALA A 252 -20.84 15.76 3.76
C ALA A 252 -20.52 16.45 2.42
N THR A 253 -19.51 17.32 2.38
CA THR A 253 -19.11 18.12 1.21
C THR A 253 -17.92 17.43 0.59
N PRO A 254 -18.02 16.98 -0.68
CA PRO A 254 -16.88 16.46 -1.39
C PRO A 254 -15.89 17.61 -1.57
N VAL A 255 -14.78 17.60 -0.82
CA VAL A 255 -13.66 18.48 -1.09
C VAL A 255 -13.09 18.05 -2.45
N MET A 256 -13.48 18.79 -3.49
CA MET A 256 -12.88 18.82 -4.82
C MET A 256 -12.49 17.46 -5.43
N GLY A 257 -13.48 16.76 -5.99
CA GLY A 257 -13.28 16.01 -7.24
C GLY A 257 -13.00 14.50 -7.16
N ILE A 258 -13.08 13.86 -6.00
CA ILE A 258 -13.02 12.39 -5.90
C ILE A 258 -14.46 11.84 -5.78
N PRO A 259 -14.95 11.01 -6.72
CA PRO A 259 -16.27 10.40 -6.60
C PRO A 259 -16.22 9.29 -5.53
N ILE A 260 -17.04 9.40 -4.48
CA ILE A 260 -17.26 8.31 -3.53
C ILE A 260 -18.60 7.65 -3.87
N SER A 261 -18.56 6.32 -3.95
CA SER A 261 -19.66 5.43 -4.30
C SER A 261 -20.89 5.60 -3.39
N THR A 262 -22.07 5.38 -3.94
CA THR A 262 -23.37 5.50 -3.27
C THR A 262 -23.52 4.50 -2.12
N ALA A 263 -24.09 4.94 -0.99
CA ALA A 263 -24.41 4.10 0.15
C ALA A 263 -25.25 2.87 -0.24
N ALA A 264 -24.74 1.68 0.08
CA ALA A 264 -25.43 0.42 -0.09
C ALA A 264 -26.72 0.37 0.76
N ARG A 265 -27.78 -0.22 0.18
CA ARG A 265 -29.09 -0.44 0.79
C ARG A 265 -28.99 -1.40 2.00
N PRO A 266 -29.87 -1.26 3.01
CA PRO A 266 -29.85 -2.13 4.18
C PRO A 266 -30.78 -3.32 3.98
N GLU A 267 -30.27 -4.49 3.57
CA GLU A 267 -31.00 -5.76 3.76
C GLU A 267 -30.03 -6.93 4.01
N THR A 268 -29.92 -7.37 5.26
CA THR A 268 -30.37 -8.70 5.75
C THR A 268 -29.79 -8.98 7.14
N GLY A 269 -30.67 -9.29 8.09
CA GLY A 269 -30.36 -9.38 9.52
C GLY A 269 -29.72 -10.70 9.94
N TYR A 270 -28.39 -10.77 9.86
CA TYR A 270 -27.60 -11.66 10.71
C TYR A 270 -26.82 -10.84 11.73
N PRO A 271 -26.85 -11.20 13.03
CA PRO A 271 -25.98 -10.56 14.01
C PRO A 271 -24.54 -10.99 13.75
N VAL A 272 -23.76 -10.12 13.09
CA VAL A 272 -22.30 -10.24 13.03
C VAL A 272 -21.76 -9.92 14.42
N THR A 273 -21.68 -10.93 15.28
CA THR A 273 -20.96 -10.88 16.56
C THR A 273 -19.49 -11.26 16.36
N ALA A 274 -18.86 -10.71 15.33
CA ALA A 274 -17.40 -10.65 15.24
C ALA A 274 -17.03 -9.21 15.57
N THR A 275 -16.52 -8.98 16.77
CA THR A 275 -15.82 -7.73 17.09
C THR A 275 -14.74 -7.56 16.01
N PRO A 276 -14.79 -6.53 15.16
CA PRO A 276 -13.77 -6.37 14.13
C PRO A 276 -12.41 -6.27 14.84
N PRO A 277 -11.38 -6.99 14.38
CA PRO A 277 -10.06 -6.86 14.95
C PRO A 277 -9.65 -5.38 14.88
N LEU A 278 -9.33 -4.79 16.03
CA LEU A 278 -8.95 -3.37 16.22
C LEU A 278 -7.58 -3.02 15.61
N GLY A 279 -7.08 -3.80 14.65
CA GLY A 279 -5.84 -3.53 13.94
C GLY A 279 -6.08 -2.71 12.66
N PRO A 280 -5.06 -1.99 12.16
CA PRO A 280 -5.12 -1.38 10.83
C PRO A 280 -5.39 -2.47 9.78
N ARG A 281 -6.28 -2.20 8.80
CA ARG A 281 -6.49 -3.13 7.69
C ARG A 281 -5.26 -3.06 6.78
N LEU A 282 -4.89 -4.18 6.17
CA LEU A 282 -3.73 -4.23 5.27
C LEU A 282 -3.85 -3.22 4.13
N VAL A 283 -5.07 -3.05 3.59
CA VAL A 283 -5.38 -2.04 2.57
C VAL A 283 -5.09 -0.60 3.04
N ASP A 284 -5.32 -0.27 4.32
CA ASP A 284 -5.09 1.07 4.85
C ASP A 284 -3.59 1.41 4.97
N MET A 285 -2.72 0.40 4.84
CA MET A 285 -1.27 0.56 4.87
C MET A 285 -0.68 0.79 3.47
N LEU A 286 -1.47 0.66 2.41
CA LEU A 286 -1.03 0.79 1.02
C LEU A 286 -1.51 2.10 0.41
N ASP A 287 -0.62 2.90 -0.16
CA ASP A 287 -1.01 4.07 -0.96
C ASP A 287 -1.32 3.67 -2.41
N LEU A 288 -2.44 2.98 -2.59
CA LEU A 288 -2.93 2.56 -3.90
C LEU A 288 -3.21 3.74 -4.83
N ALA A 289 -3.47 4.95 -4.28
CA ALA A 289 -3.79 6.13 -5.07
C ALA A 289 -2.57 6.76 -5.75
N SER A 290 -1.37 6.56 -5.20
CA SER A 290 -0.11 7.05 -5.76
C SER A 290 0.65 6.01 -6.58
N ALA A 291 0.36 4.72 -6.42
CA ALA A 291 0.98 3.63 -7.18
C ALA A 291 0.83 3.83 -8.70
N THR A 292 1.73 3.33 -9.53
CA THR A 292 1.61 3.23 -10.99
C THR A 292 0.74 2.03 -11.39
N MET A 293 0.34 1.91 -12.67
CA MET A 293 -0.45 0.76 -13.10
C MET A 293 0.33 -0.57 -12.98
N ASP A 294 1.65 -0.53 -13.23
CA ASP A 294 2.52 -1.70 -13.06
C ASP A 294 2.69 -2.07 -11.57
N GLU A 295 2.77 -1.08 -10.67
CA GLU A 295 2.79 -1.33 -9.23
C GLU A 295 1.47 -1.91 -8.73
N LEU A 296 0.33 -1.39 -9.20
CA LEU A 296 -0.99 -1.96 -8.89
C LEU A 296 -1.09 -3.42 -9.34
N ARG A 297 -0.59 -3.75 -10.53
CA ARG A 297 -0.49 -5.13 -11.01
C ARG A 297 0.36 -6.00 -10.10
N ALA A 298 1.55 -5.54 -9.75
CA ALA A 298 2.43 -6.29 -8.86
C ALA A 298 1.79 -6.52 -7.48
N ILE A 299 1.08 -5.54 -6.93
CA ILE A 299 0.34 -5.68 -5.67
C ILE A 299 -0.78 -6.72 -5.81
N GLN A 300 -1.57 -6.67 -6.90
CA GLN A 300 -2.62 -7.66 -7.16
C GLN A 300 -2.05 -9.07 -7.27
N ASP A 301 -1.02 -9.27 -8.09
CA ASP A 301 -0.39 -10.57 -8.32
C ASP A 301 0.15 -11.15 -6.98
N ILE A 302 0.76 -10.31 -6.13
CA ILE A 302 1.22 -10.73 -4.80
C ILE A 302 0.04 -11.08 -3.89
N ALA A 303 -1.00 -10.25 -3.87
CA ALA A 303 -2.16 -10.47 -3.01
C ALA A 303 -2.91 -11.74 -3.38
N GLU A 304 -3.17 -11.97 -4.67
CA GLU A 304 -3.80 -13.18 -5.21
C GLU A 304 -2.99 -14.42 -4.84
N HIS A 305 -1.68 -14.39 -5.10
CA HIS A 305 -0.82 -15.54 -4.90
C HIS A 305 -0.66 -15.91 -3.41
N VAL A 306 -0.36 -14.92 -2.57
CA VAL A 306 -0.21 -15.12 -1.13
C VAL A 306 -1.55 -15.43 -0.48
N GLY A 307 -2.64 -14.81 -0.94
CA GLY A 307 -4.00 -15.04 -0.46
C GLY A 307 -4.46 -16.47 -0.75
N ALA A 308 -4.27 -16.94 -2.00
CA ALA A 308 -4.56 -18.31 -2.39
C ALA A 308 -3.74 -19.34 -1.58
N ALA A 309 -2.45 -19.07 -1.38
CA ALA A 309 -1.59 -19.91 -0.53
C ALA A 309 -2.11 -19.94 0.91
N ALA A 310 -2.39 -18.79 1.51
CA ALA A 310 -2.91 -18.68 2.87
C ALA A 310 -4.22 -19.48 3.04
N TYR A 311 -5.17 -19.33 2.13
CA TYR A 311 -6.41 -20.11 2.13
C TYR A 311 -6.17 -21.61 1.99
N ALA A 312 -5.28 -22.04 1.09
CA ALA A 312 -4.93 -23.45 0.96
C ALA A 312 -4.32 -24.00 2.26
N TYR A 313 -3.48 -23.21 2.94
CA TYR A 313 -2.89 -23.56 4.22
C TYR A 313 -3.91 -23.65 5.35
N THR A 314 -4.91 -22.78 5.40
CA THR A 314 -5.99 -22.82 6.40
C THR A 314 -6.63 -24.21 6.50
N TRP A 315 -6.82 -24.89 5.37
CA TRP A 315 -7.46 -26.21 5.30
C TRP A 315 -6.46 -27.37 5.37
N GLY A 316 -5.17 -27.09 5.52
CA GLY A 316 -4.12 -28.08 5.65
C GLY A 316 -4.23 -28.89 6.96
N PRO A 317 -3.70 -30.14 7.00
CA PRO A 317 -3.76 -31.01 8.19
C PRO A 317 -3.18 -30.39 9.47
N ARG A 318 -2.26 -29.42 9.34
CA ARG A 318 -1.58 -28.74 10.45
C ARG A 318 -2.31 -27.50 10.96
N CYS A 319 -3.15 -26.90 10.13
CA CYS A 319 -3.98 -25.74 10.47
C CYS A 319 -5.33 -26.15 11.05
N GLY A 320 -5.67 -27.44 10.99
CA GLY A 320 -6.86 -28.01 11.61
C GLY A 320 -6.64 -28.50 13.03
N THR A 321 -7.65 -28.34 13.89
CA THR A 321 -7.74 -29.10 15.14
C THR A 321 -8.21 -30.52 14.84
N ARG A 322 -7.47 -31.52 15.33
CA ARG A 322 -7.82 -32.93 15.18
C ARG A 322 -8.94 -33.29 16.17
N GLY A 323 -10.18 -32.87 15.91
CA GLY A 323 -11.31 -33.32 16.71
C GLY A 323 -12.51 -32.39 16.79
N GLY A 324 -13.27 -32.28 15.71
CA GLY A 324 -14.69 -31.93 15.79
C GLY A 324 -15.55 -33.20 15.93
N ARG A 325 -16.54 -33.21 16.84
CA ARG A 325 -17.48 -34.33 17.06
C ARG A 325 -18.31 -34.69 15.80
N TYR A 326 -18.22 -33.88 14.75
CA TYR A 326 -18.95 -34.00 13.48
C TYR A 326 -18.04 -34.04 12.25
N GLY A 327 -16.73 -34.23 12.41
CA GLY A 327 -15.80 -34.37 11.28
C GLY A 327 -15.47 -33.07 10.53
N ALA A 328 -16.08 -31.94 10.88
CA ALA A 328 -15.61 -30.62 10.43
C ALA A 328 -14.26 -30.31 11.13
N VAL A 329 -13.25 -30.00 10.32
CA VAL A 329 -11.94 -29.57 10.79
C VAL A 329 -12.06 -28.08 11.12
N GLU A 330 -12.13 -27.75 12.42
CA GLU A 330 -12.06 -26.35 12.85
C GLU A 330 -10.61 -25.87 12.78
N PRO A 331 -10.34 -24.69 12.21
CA PRO A 331 -8.99 -24.15 12.16
C PRO A 331 -8.47 -23.88 13.59
N ASN A 332 -7.25 -24.35 13.87
CA ASN A 332 -6.49 -23.94 15.06
C ASN A 332 -6.01 -22.49 14.91
N ASP A 333 -5.24 -21.97 15.87
CA ASP A 333 -4.86 -20.56 15.84
C ASP A 333 -3.99 -20.18 14.62
N ILE A 334 -3.17 -21.11 14.11
CA ILE A 334 -2.43 -20.92 12.86
C ILE A 334 -3.39 -20.91 11.67
N GLY A 335 -4.35 -21.84 11.62
CA GLY A 335 -5.37 -21.87 10.57
C GLY A 335 -6.23 -20.61 10.54
N LYS A 336 -6.59 -20.06 11.71
CA LYS A 336 -7.31 -18.79 11.83
C LYS A 336 -6.47 -17.62 11.35
N LEU A 337 -5.17 -17.61 11.66
CA LEU A 337 -4.25 -16.59 11.17
C LEU A 337 -4.13 -16.63 9.65
N MET A 338 -3.96 -17.83 9.06
CA MET A 338 -3.91 -18.00 7.62
C MET A 338 -5.23 -17.63 6.94
N HIS A 339 -6.36 -17.94 7.58
CA HIS A 339 -7.67 -17.56 7.06
C HIS A 339 -7.83 -16.04 7.05
N TRP A 340 -7.49 -15.38 8.17
CA TRP A 340 -7.49 -13.93 8.28
C TRP A 340 -6.55 -13.28 7.26
N LEU A 341 -5.37 -13.87 7.00
CA LEU A 341 -4.44 -13.37 5.99
C LEU A 341 -5.05 -13.48 4.58
N GLY A 342 -5.70 -14.60 4.27
CA GLY A 342 -6.45 -14.77 3.03
C GLY A 342 -7.55 -13.74 2.85
N ASP A 343 -8.37 -13.51 3.88
CA ASP A 343 -9.40 -12.46 3.89
C ASP A 343 -8.78 -11.06 3.67
N ALA A 344 -7.72 -10.74 4.41
CA ALA A 344 -7.07 -9.43 4.33
C ALA A 344 -6.42 -9.16 2.97
N LEU A 345 -5.91 -10.19 2.28
CA LEU A 345 -5.36 -10.07 0.93
C LEU A 345 -6.46 -9.99 -0.12
N THR A 346 -7.59 -10.67 0.08
CA THR A 346 -8.79 -10.50 -0.74
C THR A 346 -9.32 -9.05 -0.68
N ASP A 347 -9.28 -8.43 0.50
CA ASP A 347 -9.62 -7.02 0.68
C ASP A 347 -8.64 -6.11 -0.11
N VAL A 348 -7.35 -6.45 -0.16
CA VAL A 348 -6.35 -5.73 -0.97
C VAL A 348 -6.61 -5.89 -2.46
N GLU A 349 -6.87 -7.11 -2.95
CA GLU A 349 -7.23 -7.37 -4.35
C GLU A 349 -8.45 -6.55 -4.77
N THR A 350 -9.49 -6.54 -3.94
CA THR A 350 -10.71 -5.77 -4.17
C THR A 350 -10.40 -4.28 -4.27
N ALA A 351 -9.60 -3.74 -3.35
CA ALA A 351 -9.22 -2.33 -3.37
C ALA A 351 -8.34 -1.97 -4.57
N VAL A 352 -7.47 -2.88 -5.02
CA VAL A 352 -6.69 -2.70 -6.25
C VAL A 352 -7.61 -2.68 -7.46
N ASP A 353 -8.57 -3.61 -7.58
CA ASP A 353 -9.52 -3.62 -8.71
C ASP A 353 -10.37 -2.33 -8.75
N GLU A 354 -10.86 -1.87 -7.59
CA GLU A 354 -11.58 -0.59 -7.49
C GLU A 354 -10.73 0.59 -7.97
N GLU A 355 -9.46 0.62 -7.55
CA GLU A 355 -8.52 1.68 -7.92
C GLU A 355 -8.16 1.64 -9.42
N VAL A 356 -7.90 0.46 -9.97
CA VAL A 356 -7.66 0.23 -11.39
C VAL A 356 -8.87 0.66 -12.21
N ALA A 357 -10.09 0.29 -11.79
CA ALA A 357 -11.33 0.67 -12.44
C ALA A 357 -11.57 2.19 -12.43
N ARG A 358 -11.17 2.88 -11.35
CA ARG A 358 -11.31 4.33 -11.19
C ARG A 358 -10.36 5.15 -12.09
N ARG A 359 -9.17 4.65 -12.39
CA ARG A 359 -8.09 5.42 -13.06
C ARG A 359 -8.16 5.46 -14.57
N ALA A 360 -8.15 6.66 -15.16
CA ALA A 360 -7.94 6.78 -16.60
C ALA A 360 -6.48 6.41 -16.96
N PRO A 361 -6.24 5.47 -17.91
CA PRO A 361 -4.87 5.11 -18.30
C PRO A 361 -4.16 6.29 -18.98
N ALA A 362 -2.92 6.58 -18.57
CA ALA A 362 -2.19 7.75 -19.06
C ALA A 362 -1.51 7.50 -20.42
N ASN A 363 -1.22 6.24 -20.74
CA ASN A 363 -0.54 5.83 -21.95
C ASN A 363 -1.08 4.46 -22.46
N HIS A 364 -0.51 3.97 -23.56
CA HIS A 364 -0.87 2.68 -24.16
C HIS A 364 -0.67 1.50 -23.19
N ALA A 365 0.51 1.41 -22.58
CA ALA A 365 0.86 0.32 -21.67
C ALA A 365 -0.08 0.29 -20.45
N ASP A 366 -0.38 1.45 -19.86
CA ASP A 366 -1.35 1.53 -18.75
C ASP A 366 -2.72 0.99 -19.15
N ARG A 367 -3.16 1.25 -20.38
CA ARG A 367 -4.45 0.78 -20.88
C ARG A 367 -4.45 -0.74 -21.05
N GLU A 368 -3.39 -1.30 -21.62
CA GLU A 368 -3.22 -2.74 -21.76
C GLU A 368 -3.16 -3.43 -20.38
N THR A 369 -2.34 -2.92 -19.45
CA THR A 369 -2.25 -3.45 -18.08
C THR A 369 -3.60 -3.39 -17.39
N ARG A 370 -4.30 -2.24 -17.41
CA ARG A 370 -5.65 -2.10 -16.83
C ARG A 370 -6.64 -3.11 -17.41
N LEU A 371 -6.67 -3.30 -18.73
CA LEU A 371 -7.56 -4.26 -19.37
C LEU A 371 -7.23 -5.70 -18.96
N SER A 372 -5.94 -6.04 -18.83
CA SER A 372 -5.51 -7.38 -18.40
C SER A 372 -5.92 -7.68 -16.96
N MET A 373 -5.73 -6.73 -16.03
CA MET A 373 -6.09 -6.88 -14.62
C MET A 373 -7.60 -7.07 -14.44
N ARG A 374 -8.43 -6.28 -15.15
CA ARG A 374 -9.89 -6.34 -15.00
C ARG A 374 -10.53 -7.55 -15.70
N ALA A 375 -9.84 -8.18 -16.64
CA ALA A 375 -10.42 -9.25 -17.46
C ALA A 375 -10.86 -10.45 -16.61
N VAL A 376 -10.01 -10.89 -15.67
CA VAL A 376 -10.27 -12.09 -14.85
C VAL A 376 -11.50 -11.88 -13.98
N THR A 377 -11.51 -10.83 -13.16
CA THR A 377 -12.61 -10.51 -12.24
C THR A 377 -13.95 -10.36 -12.95
N ILE A 378 -13.98 -9.69 -14.11
CA ILE A 378 -15.22 -9.47 -14.87
C ILE A 378 -15.74 -10.76 -15.49
N ILE A 379 -14.86 -11.65 -15.93
CA ILE A 379 -15.25 -12.95 -16.49
C ILE A 379 -15.78 -13.86 -15.39
N ASP A 380 -15.13 -13.88 -14.23
CA ASP A 380 -15.49 -14.76 -13.12
C ASP A 380 -16.77 -14.34 -12.39
N ASP A 381 -17.03 -13.03 -12.26
CA ASP A 381 -18.30 -12.52 -11.70
C ASP A 381 -19.51 -12.89 -12.60
N GLY A 382 -19.27 -13.02 -13.91
CA GLY A 382 -20.28 -13.47 -14.86
C GLY A 382 -21.44 -12.50 -15.08
N ASP A 383 -21.36 -11.26 -14.54
CA ASP A 383 -22.39 -10.24 -14.72
C ASP A 383 -22.45 -9.76 -16.18
N PRO A 384 -23.59 -9.97 -16.89
CA PRO A 384 -23.69 -9.66 -18.32
C PRO A 384 -23.47 -8.18 -18.64
N GLU A 385 -23.86 -7.27 -17.75
CA GLU A 385 -23.70 -5.83 -18.00
C GLU A 385 -22.25 -5.37 -17.81
N THR A 386 -21.56 -5.92 -16.81
CA THR A 386 -20.12 -5.69 -16.58
C THR A 386 -19.29 -6.26 -17.74
N ILE A 387 -19.59 -7.48 -18.19
CA ILE A 387 -18.97 -8.08 -19.38
C ILE A 387 -19.22 -7.21 -20.63
N ARG A 388 -20.44 -6.70 -20.80
CA ARG A 388 -20.77 -5.81 -21.92
C ARG A 388 -19.99 -4.50 -21.87
N ALA A 389 -19.90 -3.87 -20.70
CA ALA A 389 -19.14 -2.64 -20.51
C ALA A 389 -17.65 -2.85 -20.82
N PHE A 390 -17.08 -3.97 -20.35
CA PHE A 390 -15.71 -4.36 -20.63
C PHE A 390 -15.46 -4.62 -22.13
N ALA A 391 -16.38 -5.31 -22.80
CA ALA A 391 -16.29 -5.54 -24.25
C ALA A 391 -16.28 -4.22 -25.05
N LEU A 392 -17.03 -3.21 -24.62
CA LEU A 392 -16.98 -1.87 -25.23
C LEU A 392 -15.63 -1.18 -24.98
N GLU A 393 -15.06 -1.29 -23.78
CA GLU A 393 -13.73 -0.77 -23.45
C GLU A 393 -12.64 -1.42 -24.32
N LEU A 394 -12.71 -2.74 -24.54
CA LEU A 394 -11.82 -3.48 -25.45
C LEU A 394 -11.94 -3.01 -26.90
N LEU A 395 -13.18 -2.76 -27.38
CA LEU A 395 -13.40 -2.23 -28.73
C LEU A 395 -12.84 -0.81 -28.90
N ASP A 396 -13.01 0.04 -27.89
CA ASP A 396 -12.45 1.40 -27.89
C ASP A 396 -10.91 1.38 -27.87
N HIS A 397 -10.32 0.45 -27.11
CA HIS A 397 -8.87 0.21 -27.13
C HIS A 397 -8.40 -0.24 -28.52
N ALA A 398 -9.02 -1.25 -29.12
CA ALA A 398 -8.67 -1.73 -30.47
C ALA A 398 -8.80 -0.62 -31.54
N ALA A 399 -9.80 0.26 -31.41
CA ALA A 399 -9.97 1.40 -32.30
C ALA A 399 -8.90 2.49 -32.09
N ALA A 400 -8.34 2.62 -30.88
CA ALA A 400 -7.21 3.49 -30.62
C ALA A 400 -5.91 2.92 -31.22
N GLU A 401 -5.67 1.61 -31.07
CA GLU A 401 -4.53 0.91 -31.67
C GLU A 401 -4.51 1.06 -33.19
N PHE A 402 -5.66 0.88 -33.83
CA PHE A 402 -5.78 1.05 -35.27
C PHE A 402 -5.42 2.46 -35.76
N ARG A 403 -5.54 3.47 -34.88
CA ARG A 403 -5.18 4.86 -35.17
C ARG A 403 -3.72 5.20 -34.83
N GLY A 404 -2.97 4.27 -34.25
CA GLY A 404 -1.58 4.46 -33.81
C GLY A 404 -1.45 5.44 -32.63
N ALA A 405 -2.43 5.39 -31.71
CA ALA A 405 -2.54 6.29 -30.57
C ALA A 405 -1.76 5.81 -29.34
#